data_AF-A0A9E2W1M1-F1
#
_entry.id   AF-A0A9E2W1M1-F1
#
_cell.length_a   1.000
_cell.length_b   1.000
_cell.length_c   1.000
_cell.angle_alpha   90.00
_cell.angle_beta   90.00
_cell.angle_gamma   90.00
#
_symmetry.space_group_name_H-M   'P 1'
#
loop_
_entity.id
_entity.type
_entity.pdbx_description
1 polymer ?
#
loop_
_entity_poly.entity_id
_entity_poly.type
_entity_poly.pdbx_seq_one_letter_code
_entity_poly.pdbx_strand_id
1 'polypeptide(L)'
;MNIQELLHIANVSGGVIWIIIFTLLVALVIIIDRTWTLAKIVRQGELIARTILQSDQVDRDALMDLAVRTAKYPQGAVLEVALKYPELKDAQRLSELIEETILLQTPRVDRGMWVLDTVITLDPLLGLLGTIIGIFEAFQVLGAADTAPTQVTGGVAVALIATAAGLAVAIIGLVFFNGLNNRARLILHQMEAIKVMLVNRLT
;
A
#
# COMPACT_ATOMS: atom_id res chain seq x y z
N MET A 1 29.46 9.55 7.87
CA MET A 1 28.37 9.73 8.84
C MET A 1 28.37 8.53 9.76
N ASN A 2 28.97 8.68 10.93
CA ASN A 2 29.05 7.60 11.92
C ASN A 2 27.68 7.42 12.60
N ILE A 3 27.36 6.21 13.06
CA ILE A 3 26.12 5.94 13.82
C ILE A 3 26.00 6.88 15.03
N GLN A 4 27.12 7.22 15.66
CA GLN A 4 27.17 8.18 16.78
C GLN A 4 26.79 9.61 16.36
N GLU A 5 27.11 10.06 15.15
CA GLU A 5 26.68 11.37 14.64
C GLU A 5 25.18 11.36 14.36
N LEU A 6 24.65 10.26 13.82
CA LEU A 6 23.22 10.06 13.58
C LEU A 6 22.42 10.09 14.89
N LEU A 7 22.93 9.43 15.94
CA LEU A 7 22.36 9.45 17.29
C LEU A 7 22.39 10.85 17.92
N HIS A 8 23.49 11.59 17.73
CA HIS A 8 23.62 12.98 18.20
C HIS A 8 22.60 13.90 17.51
N ILE A 9 22.47 13.82 16.19
CA ILE A 9 21.53 14.62 15.39
C ILE A 9 20.07 14.26 15.74
N ALA A 10 19.79 12.98 15.98
CA ALA A 10 18.45 12.52 16.37
C ALA A 10 18.01 13.06 17.75
N ASN A 11 18.93 13.16 18.70
CA ASN A 11 18.63 13.70 20.03
C ASN A 11 18.50 15.23 20.04
N VAL A 12 19.26 15.94 19.18
CA VAL A 12 19.20 17.41 19.05
C VAL A 12 17.98 17.89 18.24
N SER A 13 17.31 17.03 17.48
CA SER A 13 16.09 17.40 16.73
C SER A 13 14.79 17.25 17.54
N GLY A 14 14.87 17.28 18.88
CA GLY A 14 13.72 17.02 19.75
C GLY A 14 13.15 15.59 19.64
N GLY A 15 13.92 14.65 19.09
CA GLY A 15 13.48 13.25 18.90
C GLY A 15 12.65 12.99 17.63
N VAL A 16 12.41 14.00 16.80
CA VAL A 16 11.59 13.87 15.57
C VAL A 16 12.18 12.86 14.59
N ILE A 17 13.50 12.82 14.45
CA ILE A 17 14.18 11.89 13.55
C ILE A 17 13.92 10.42 13.96
N TRP A 18 13.78 10.13 15.26
CA TRP A 18 13.43 8.78 15.72
C TRP A 18 12.03 8.37 15.25
N ILE A 19 11.09 9.32 15.25
CA ILE A 19 9.72 9.08 14.75
C ILE A 19 9.76 8.83 13.24
N ILE A 20 10.54 9.60 12.48
CA ILE A 20 10.71 9.42 11.02
C ILE A 20 11.35 8.04 10.70
N ILE A 21 12.34 7.61 11.50
CA ILE A 21 12.93 6.27 11.33
C ILE A 21 11.89 5.18 11.62
N PHE A 22 11.05 5.37 12.64
CA PHE A 22 9.98 4.45 12.95
C PHE A 22 8.92 4.36 11.83
N THR A 23 8.47 5.50 11.30
CA THR A 23 7.50 5.53 10.18
C THR A 23 8.08 4.93 8.90
N LEU A 24 9.38 5.13 8.64
CA LEU A 24 10.10 4.45 7.56
C LEU A 24 10.05 2.92 7.70
N LEU A 25 10.32 2.38 8.90
CA LEU A 25 10.26 0.93 9.13
C LEU A 25 8.86 0.38 8.91
N VAL A 26 7.83 1.09 9.43
CA VAL A 26 6.42 0.72 9.20
C VAL A 26 6.09 0.74 7.71
N ALA A 27 6.49 1.78 6.98
CA ALA A 27 6.27 1.88 5.55
C ALA A 27 6.94 0.73 4.79
N LEU A 28 8.19 0.40 5.11
CA LEU A 28 8.92 -0.70 4.45
C LEU A 28 8.23 -2.05 4.67
N VAL A 29 7.77 -2.34 5.89
CA VAL A 29 7.04 -3.58 6.19
C VAL A 29 5.77 -3.68 5.35
N ILE A 30 4.98 -2.60 5.29
CA ILE A 30 3.76 -2.56 4.47
C ILE A 30 4.08 -2.68 2.98
N ILE A 31 5.10 -1.97 2.48
CA ILE A 31 5.49 -2.03 1.08
C ILE A 31 5.85 -3.46 0.68
N ILE A 32 6.67 -4.15 1.48
CA ILE A 32 7.11 -5.53 1.17
C ILE A 32 5.91 -6.49 1.20
N ASP A 33 5.14 -6.48 2.29
CA ASP A 33 3.98 -7.36 2.47
C ASP A 33 2.95 -7.19 1.33
N ARG A 34 2.60 -5.93 1.04
CA ARG A 34 1.60 -5.61 0.02
C ARG A 34 2.10 -5.86 -1.39
N THR A 35 3.37 -5.58 -1.68
CA THR A 35 3.95 -5.85 -3.01
C THR A 35 3.89 -7.34 -3.33
N TRP A 36 4.24 -8.20 -2.38
CA TRP A 36 4.19 -9.66 -2.56
C TRP A 36 2.75 -10.18 -2.62
N THR A 37 1.88 -9.72 -1.72
CA THR A 37 0.49 -10.16 -1.66
C THR A 37 -0.28 -9.77 -2.93
N LEU A 38 -0.21 -8.51 -3.36
CA LEU A 38 -0.90 -8.05 -4.58
C LEU A 38 -0.31 -8.70 -5.84
N ALA A 39 1.01 -8.88 -5.93
CA ALA A 39 1.62 -9.60 -7.06
C ALA A 39 1.10 -11.03 -7.18
N LYS A 40 0.97 -11.72 -6.04
CA LYS A 40 0.43 -13.08 -6.00
C LYS A 40 -1.04 -13.11 -6.44
N ILE A 41 -1.85 -12.16 -5.99
CA ILE A 41 -3.26 -12.04 -6.36
C ILE A 41 -3.42 -11.78 -7.86
N VAL A 42 -2.65 -10.84 -8.44
CA VAL A 42 -2.68 -10.54 -9.88
C VAL A 42 -2.35 -11.78 -10.71
N ARG A 43 -1.30 -12.53 -10.33
CA ARG A 43 -0.88 -13.74 -11.04
C ARG A 43 -1.96 -14.83 -11.02
N GLN A 44 -2.70 -14.96 -9.92
CA GLN A 44 -3.79 -15.93 -9.81
C GLN A 44 -5.01 -15.50 -10.62
N GLY A 45 -5.33 -14.21 -10.66
CA GLY A 45 -6.37 -13.68 -11.54
C GLY A 45 -6.08 -13.96 -13.02
N GLU A 46 -4.83 -13.80 -13.46
CA GLU A 46 -4.43 -14.16 -14.83
C GLU A 46 -4.57 -15.65 -15.10
N LEU A 47 -4.20 -16.51 -14.14
CA LEU A 47 -4.36 -17.96 -14.29
C LEU A 47 -5.84 -18.32 -14.47
N ILE A 48 -6.72 -17.76 -13.63
CA ILE A 48 -8.17 -18.00 -13.71
C ILE A 48 -8.72 -17.54 -15.06
N ALA A 49 -8.41 -16.31 -15.47
CA ALA A 49 -8.87 -15.78 -16.75
C ALA A 49 -8.40 -16.64 -17.94
N ARG A 50 -7.15 -17.10 -17.94
CA ARG A 50 -6.62 -17.99 -18.99
C ARG A 50 -7.34 -19.33 -19.02
N THR A 51 -7.60 -19.95 -17.87
CA THR A 51 -8.33 -21.23 -17.80
C THR A 51 -9.76 -21.11 -18.32
N ILE A 52 -10.45 -20.01 -18.00
CA ILE A 52 -11.81 -19.74 -18.50
C ILE A 52 -11.79 -19.51 -20.03
N LEU A 53 -10.78 -18.81 -20.56
CA LEU A 53 -10.68 -18.52 -21.99
C LEU A 53 -10.28 -19.74 -22.84
N GLN A 54 -9.43 -20.63 -22.33
CA GLN A 54 -8.93 -21.79 -23.07
C GLN A 54 -9.92 -22.96 -23.15
N SER A 55 -10.97 -22.94 -22.32
CA SER A 55 -11.97 -24.00 -22.31
C SER A 55 -13.08 -23.67 -23.32
N ASP A 56 -13.10 -24.34 -24.47
CA ASP A 56 -14.14 -24.12 -25.51
C ASP A 56 -15.53 -24.57 -25.04
N GLN A 57 -15.56 -25.54 -24.12
CA GLN A 57 -16.73 -25.92 -23.32
C GLN A 57 -16.40 -25.75 -21.83
N VAL A 58 -17.36 -25.25 -21.05
CA VAL A 58 -17.20 -25.07 -19.61
C VAL A 58 -17.07 -26.42 -18.93
N ASP A 59 -15.84 -26.88 -18.72
CA ASP A 59 -15.56 -28.01 -17.83
C ASP A 59 -15.78 -27.53 -16.38
N ARG A 60 -17.00 -27.76 -15.88
CA ARG A 60 -17.41 -27.35 -14.53
C ARG A 60 -16.53 -27.98 -13.45
N ASP A 61 -16.06 -29.20 -13.65
CA ASP A 61 -15.23 -29.88 -12.67
C ASP A 61 -13.85 -29.23 -12.59
N ALA A 62 -13.27 -28.87 -13.74
CA ALA A 62 -12.03 -28.10 -13.79
C ALA A 62 -12.16 -26.70 -13.15
N LEU A 63 -13.30 -26.03 -13.34
CA LEU A 63 -13.56 -24.74 -12.69
C LEU A 63 -13.81 -24.87 -11.18
N MET A 64 -14.45 -25.96 -10.73
CA MET A 64 -14.65 -26.23 -9.31
C MET A 64 -13.32 -26.47 -8.60
N ASP A 65 -12.46 -27.29 -9.19
CA ASP A 65 -11.10 -27.51 -8.69
C ASP A 65 -10.28 -26.21 -8.61
N LEU A 66 -10.45 -25.34 -9.61
CA LEU A 66 -9.81 -24.03 -9.63
C LEU A 66 -10.37 -23.11 -8.54
N ALA A 67 -11.69 -23.11 -8.31
CA ALA A 67 -12.33 -22.34 -7.26
C ALA A 67 -11.80 -22.74 -5.88
N VAL A 68 -11.70 -24.05 -5.61
CA VAL A 68 -11.13 -24.57 -4.35
C VAL A 68 -9.68 -24.15 -4.16
N ARG A 69 -8.84 -24.24 -5.20
CA ARG A 69 -7.42 -23.83 -5.14
C ARG A 69 -7.24 -22.33 -4.95
N THR A 70 -8.20 -21.53 -5.40
CA THR A 70 -8.13 -20.07 -5.44
C THR A 70 -9.05 -19.37 -4.43
N ALA A 71 -9.77 -20.11 -3.59
CA ALA A 71 -10.74 -19.59 -2.61
C ALA A 71 -10.19 -18.50 -1.67
N LYS A 72 -8.88 -18.49 -1.43
CA LYS A 72 -8.21 -17.45 -0.63
C LYS A 72 -7.98 -16.11 -1.35
N TYR A 73 -8.22 -16.05 -2.66
CA TYR A 73 -8.01 -14.88 -3.48
C TYR A 73 -9.35 -14.27 -3.92
N PRO A 74 -9.44 -12.94 -4.09
CA PRO A 74 -10.66 -12.24 -4.51
C PRO A 74 -11.29 -12.82 -5.78
N GLN A 75 -10.48 -13.12 -6.79
CA GLN A 75 -10.95 -13.68 -8.06
C GLN A 75 -11.51 -15.10 -7.91
N GLY A 76 -11.02 -15.87 -6.92
CA GLY A 76 -11.55 -17.20 -6.62
C GLY A 76 -12.93 -17.13 -5.98
N ALA A 77 -13.20 -16.12 -5.14
CA ALA A 77 -14.53 -15.89 -4.58
C ALA A 77 -15.57 -15.56 -5.67
N VAL A 78 -15.18 -14.79 -6.69
CA VAL A 78 -16.03 -14.54 -7.88
C VAL A 78 -16.35 -15.84 -8.61
N LEU A 79 -15.35 -16.70 -8.82
CA LEU A 79 -15.53 -18.00 -9.46
C LEU A 79 -16.44 -18.93 -8.64
N GLU A 80 -16.28 -18.95 -7.31
CA GLU A 80 -17.08 -19.77 -6.40
C GLU A 80 -18.57 -19.40 -6.47
N VAL A 81 -18.90 -18.10 -6.45
CA VAL A 81 -20.30 -17.64 -6.55
C VAL A 81 -20.90 -18.00 -7.90
N ALA A 82 -20.15 -17.89 -8.99
CA ALA A 82 -20.65 -18.26 -10.31
C ALA A 82 -20.95 -19.76 -10.43
N LEU A 83 -20.19 -20.62 -9.75
CA LEU A 83 -20.38 -22.06 -9.78
C LEU A 83 -21.46 -22.55 -8.79
N LYS A 84 -21.72 -21.80 -7.72
CA LYS A 84 -22.71 -22.13 -6.68
C LYS A 84 -24.15 -22.15 -7.18
N TYR A 85 -24.45 -21.44 -8.28
CA TYR A 85 -25.78 -21.34 -8.84
C TYR A 85 -25.86 -21.89 -10.29
N PRO A 86 -25.68 -23.22 -10.50
CA PRO A 86 -25.69 -23.85 -11.81
C PRO A 86 -26.90 -23.59 -12.68
N GLU A 87 -28.07 -23.46 -12.06
CA GLU A 87 -29.38 -23.48 -12.71
C GLU A 87 -29.91 -22.08 -13.00
N LEU A 88 -29.19 -21.04 -12.55
CA LEU A 88 -29.52 -19.65 -12.85
C LEU A 88 -29.19 -19.37 -14.32
N LYS A 89 -30.16 -19.60 -15.20
CA LYS A 89 -30.16 -19.15 -16.61
C LYS A 89 -30.46 -17.65 -16.77
N ASP A 90 -30.50 -16.92 -15.67
CA ASP A 90 -30.71 -15.48 -15.66
C ASP A 90 -29.35 -14.78 -15.51
N ALA A 91 -28.82 -14.31 -16.63
CA ALA A 91 -27.53 -13.63 -16.71
C ALA A 91 -27.49 -12.38 -15.84
N GLN A 92 -28.62 -11.68 -15.72
CA GLN A 92 -28.71 -10.45 -14.96
C GLN A 92 -28.57 -10.74 -13.47
N ARG A 93 -29.32 -11.73 -12.97
CA ARG A 93 -29.24 -12.12 -11.56
C ARG A 93 -27.88 -12.72 -11.18
N LEU A 94 -27.25 -13.47 -12.08
CA LEU A 94 -25.87 -13.94 -11.87
C LEU A 94 -24.87 -12.79 -11.81
N SER A 95 -25.00 -11.80 -12.70
CA SER A 95 -24.15 -10.60 -12.70
C SER A 95 -24.29 -9.82 -11.39
N GLU A 96 -25.51 -9.64 -10.89
CA GLU A 96 -25.78 -8.94 -9.62
C GLU A 96 -25.11 -9.63 -8.42
N LEU A 97 -25.19 -10.97 -8.32
CA LEU A 97 -24.56 -11.74 -7.25
C LEU A 97 -23.02 -11.68 -7.29
N ILE A 98 -22.45 -11.71 -8.50
CA ILE A 98 -21.00 -11.56 -8.66
C ILE A 98 -20.57 -10.14 -8.29
N GLU A 99 -21.34 -9.13 -8.68
CA GLU A 99 -21.05 -7.73 -8.37
C GLU A 99 -21.09 -7.45 -6.87
N GLU A 100 -22.08 -7.99 -6.16
CA GLU A 100 -22.12 -7.98 -4.68
C GLU A 100 -20.82 -8.58 -4.10
N THR A 101 -20.35 -9.69 -4.66
CA THR A 101 -19.12 -10.35 -4.21
C THR A 101 -17.89 -9.48 -4.46
N ILE A 102 -17.79 -8.81 -5.61
CA ILE A 102 -16.70 -7.88 -5.94
C ILE A 102 -16.66 -6.73 -4.93
N LEU A 103 -17.82 -6.16 -4.60
CA LEU A 103 -17.93 -5.09 -3.60
C LEU A 103 -17.46 -5.56 -2.21
N LEU A 104 -17.81 -6.79 -1.80
CA LEU A 104 -17.36 -7.36 -0.53
C LEU A 104 -15.85 -7.69 -0.49
N GLN A 105 -15.23 -7.94 -1.64
CA GLN A 105 -13.79 -8.25 -1.72
C GLN A 105 -12.89 -7.02 -1.90
N THR A 106 -13.42 -5.92 -2.44
CA THR A 106 -12.66 -4.66 -2.66
C THR A 106 -11.89 -4.20 -1.41
N PRO A 107 -12.47 -4.15 -0.19
CA PRO A 107 -11.73 -3.73 1.01
C PRO A 107 -10.53 -4.63 1.37
N ARG A 108 -10.55 -5.92 0.98
CA ARG A 108 -9.41 -6.82 1.19
C ARG A 108 -8.24 -6.46 0.27
N VAL A 109 -8.53 -6.00 -0.94
CA VAL A 109 -7.54 -5.55 -1.92
C VAL A 109 -6.91 -4.21 -1.51
N ASP A 110 -7.62 -3.36 -0.77
CA ASP A 110 -7.11 -2.05 -0.30
C ASP A 110 -6.49 -2.08 1.11
N ARG A 111 -6.58 -3.22 1.82
CA ARG A 111 -6.12 -3.35 3.20
C ARG A 111 -4.69 -2.83 3.43
N GLY A 112 -4.50 -1.94 4.40
CA GLY A 112 -3.18 -1.43 4.78
C GLY A 112 -2.60 -0.35 3.86
N MET A 113 -3.25 -0.03 2.73
CA MET A 113 -2.85 1.12 1.89
C MET A 113 -2.98 2.45 2.62
N TRP A 114 -3.99 2.58 3.51
CA TRP A 114 -4.21 3.77 4.32
C TRP A 114 -3.04 4.12 5.26
N VAL A 115 -2.29 3.11 5.72
CA VAL A 115 -1.11 3.32 6.57
C VAL A 115 -0.01 4.00 5.76
N LEU A 116 0.20 3.56 4.52
CA LEU A 116 1.20 4.14 3.64
C LEU A 116 0.82 5.58 3.26
N ASP A 117 -0.46 5.83 2.97
CA ASP A 117 -0.99 7.18 2.75
C ASP A 117 -0.76 8.12 3.94
N THR A 118 -0.98 7.60 5.15
CA THR A 118 -0.70 8.33 6.39
C THR A 118 0.79 8.64 6.53
N VAL A 119 1.69 7.69 6.25
CA VAL A 119 3.14 7.94 6.34
C VAL A 119 3.59 9.00 5.31
N ILE A 120 3.08 8.92 4.07
CA ILE A 120 3.41 9.89 3.01
C ILE A 120 3.03 11.32 3.40
N THR A 121 1.89 11.48 4.07
CA THR A 121 1.40 12.80 4.51
C THR A 121 2.01 13.26 5.82
N LEU A 122 2.28 12.33 6.74
CA LEU A 122 2.80 12.61 8.08
C LEU A 122 4.30 12.94 8.08
N ASP A 123 5.13 12.22 7.32
CA ASP A 123 6.58 12.37 7.37
C ASP A 123 7.09 13.77 6.96
N PRO A 124 6.54 14.45 5.93
CA PRO A 124 6.91 15.83 5.62
C PRO A 124 6.51 16.81 6.73
N LEU A 125 5.37 16.56 7.39
CA LEU A 125 4.90 17.38 8.52
C LEU A 125 5.79 17.17 9.75
N LEU A 126 6.22 15.94 10.00
CA LEU A 126 7.22 15.62 11.03
C LEU A 126 8.55 16.30 10.71
N GLY A 127 9.02 16.24 9.46
CA GLY A 127 10.22 16.94 9.02
C GLY A 127 10.16 18.44 9.30
N LEU A 128 9.05 19.08 8.89
CA LEU A 128 8.80 20.50 9.15
C LEU A 128 8.78 20.82 10.65
N LEU A 129 8.14 19.98 11.46
CA LEU A 129 8.12 20.12 12.92
C LEU A 129 9.56 20.04 13.49
N GLY A 130 10.37 19.10 13.01
CA GLY A 130 11.77 18.98 13.39
C GLY A 130 12.58 20.23 13.05
N THR A 131 12.26 20.89 11.93
CA THR A 131 12.90 22.17 11.58
C THR A 131 12.48 23.30 12.52
N ILE A 132 11.20 23.38 12.89
CA ILE A 132 10.71 24.39 13.85
C ILE A 132 11.41 24.22 15.20
N ILE A 133 11.51 22.99 15.70
CA ILE A 133 12.19 22.69 16.97
C ILE A 133 13.68 23.02 16.88
N GLY A 134 14.38 22.57 15.83
CA GLY A 134 15.81 22.82 15.69
C GLY A 134 16.17 24.30 15.54
N ILE A 135 15.34 25.08 14.82
CA ILE A 135 15.51 26.53 14.75
C ILE A 135 15.26 27.18 16.11
N PHE A 136 14.22 26.75 16.84
CA PHE A 136 13.92 27.27 18.18
C PHE A 136 15.07 27.03 19.16
N GLU A 137 15.66 25.83 19.16
CA GLU A 137 16.84 25.51 19.97
C GLU A 137 18.06 26.34 19.58
N ALA A 138 18.31 26.53 18.27
CA ALA A 138 19.40 27.37 17.79
C ALA A 138 19.28 28.83 18.27
N PHE A 139 18.06 29.37 18.35
CA PHE A 139 17.81 30.71 18.87
C PHE A 139 17.96 30.82 20.39
N GLN A 140 17.67 29.77 21.16
CA GLN A 140 17.91 29.79 22.61
C GLN A 140 19.40 29.90 22.95
N VAL A 141 20.24 29.22 22.17
CA VAL A 141 21.71 29.31 22.30
C VAL A 141 22.15 30.75 22.05
N LEU A 142 21.67 31.41 20.99
CA LEU A 142 22.03 32.81 20.67
C LEU A 142 21.70 33.82 21.79
N GLY A 143 20.71 33.52 22.65
CA GLY A 143 20.33 34.37 23.78
C GLY A 143 21.27 34.31 24.99
N ALA A 144 22.22 33.37 25.02
CA ALA A 144 23.22 33.27 26.08
C ALA A 144 24.45 34.15 25.75
N ALA A 145 24.96 34.86 26.76
CA ALA A 145 25.92 35.97 26.60
C ALA A 145 27.30 35.61 25.99
N ASP A 146 27.58 34.34 25.67
CA ASP A 146 28.91 33.85 25.29
C ASP A 146 28.91 32.86 24.09
N THR A 147 27.88 32.91 23.23
CA THR A 147 27.73 31.88 22.18
C THR A 147 28.50 32.14 20.90
N ALA A 148 29.26 31.12 20.47
CA ALA A 148 29.95 31.12 19.19
C ALA A 148 28.93 31.01 18.03
N PRO A 149 29.05 31.82 16.96
CA PRO A 149 28.16 31.76 15.78
C PRO A 149 28.06 30.36 15.14
N THR A 150 29.10 29.54 15.31
CA THR A 150 29.17 28.15 14.82
C THR A 150 28.18 27.20 15.51
N GLN A 151 27.76 27.47 16.74
CA GLN A 151 26.78 26.63 17.44
C GLN A 151 25.37 26.83 16.86
N VAL A 152 25.03 28.07 16.52
CA VAL A 152 23.73 28.42 15.92
C VAL A 152 23.60 27.85 14.52
N THR A 153 24.64 27.99 13.69
CA THR A 153 24.62 27.42 12.32
C THR A 153 24.56 25.89 12.33
N GLY A 154 25.15 25.24 13.34
CA GLY A 154 25.02 23.79 13.56
C GLY A 154 23.59 23.35 13.87
N GLY A 155 22.89 24.06 14.76
CA GLY A 155 21.48 23.77 15.09
C GLY A 155 20.54 23.92 13.89
N VAL A 156 20.74 24.95 13.08
CA VAL A 156 19.99 25.15 11.82
C VAL A 156 20.28 24.05 10.81
N ALA A 157 21.53 23.59 10.69
CA ALA A 157 21.87 22.49 9.79
C ALA A 157 21.17 21.18 10.20
N VAL A 158 21.14 20.86 11.50
CA VAL A 158 20.40 19.70 12.03
C VAL A 158 18.90 19.81 11.73
N ALA A 159 18.33 21.01 11.90
CA ALA A 159 16.93 21.30 11.62
C ALA A 159 16.57 21.01 10.15
N LEU A 160 17.43 21.37 9.20
CA LEU A 160 17.23 21.13 7.77
C LEU A 160 17.35 19.64 7.40
N ILE A 161 18.25 18.90 8.06
CA ILE A 161 18.40 17.46 7.85
C ILE A 161 17.12 16.71 8.24
N ALA A 162 16.44 17.11 9.31
CA ALA A 162 15.17 16.51 9.72
C ALA A 162 14.09 16.63 8.63
N THR A 163 13.96 17.81 8.00
CA THR A 163 13.04 18.01 6.87
C THR A 163 13.44 17.18 5.66
N ALA A 164 14.72 17.17 5.30
CA ALA A 164 15.20 16.39 4.17
C ALA A 164 14.92 14.88 4.37
N ALA A 165 15.09 14.38 5.60
CA ALA A 165 14.78 12.99 5.94
C ALA A 165 13.29 12.67 5.79
N GLY A 166 12.39 13.50 6.36
CA GLY A 166 10.95 13.31 6.24
C GLY A 166 10.46 13.33 4.79
N LEU A 167 10.97 14.27 3.98
CA LEU A 167 10.68 14.33 2.55
C LEU A 167 11.18 13.10 1.80
N ALA A 168 12.40 12.62 2.10
CA ALA A 168 12.95 11.44 1.44
C ALA A 168 12.08 10.20 1.67
N VAL A 169 11.65 9.96 2.91
CA VAL A 169 10.76 8.82 3.22
C VAL A 169 9.41 8.97 2.53
N ALA A 170 8.81 10.16 2.56
CA ALA A 170 7.53 10.44 1.90
C ALA A 170 7.58 10.21 0.37
N ILE A 171 8.65 10.66 -0.29
CA ILE A 171 8.86 10.48 -1.74
C ILE A 171 8.94 9.00 -2.09
N ILE A 172 9.73 8.23 -1.33
CA ILE A 172 9.85 6.78 -1.53
C ILE A 172 8.49 6.12 -1.31
N GLY A 173 7.80 6.44 -0.22
CA GLY A 173 6.47 5.94 0.09
C GLY A 173 5.48 6.20 -1.04
N LEU A 174 5.47 7.41 -1.61
CA LEU A 174 4.55 7.83 -2.67
C LEU A 174 4.73 7.01 -3.95
N VAL A 175 5.97 6.74 -4.35
CA VAL A 175 6.26 5.92 -5.54
C VAL A 175 5.68 4.51 -5.38
N PHE A 176 5.89 3.88 -4.22
CA PHE A 176 5.36 2.56 -3.95
C PHE A 176 3.83 2.57 -3.80
N PHE A 177 3.26 3.56 -3.13
CA PHE A 177 1.81 3.71 -2.97
C PHE A 177 1.09 3.78 -4.31
N ASN A 178 1.61 4.58 -5.25
CA ASN A 178 1.05 4.67 -6.60
C ASN A 178 1.14 3.33 -7.35
N GLY A 179 2.27 2.64 -7.26
CA GLY A 179 2.44 1.31 -7.87
C GLY A 179 1.49 0.26 -7.30
N LEU A 180 1.32 0.23 -5.97
CA LEU A 180 0.41 -0.67 -5.27
C LEU A 180 -1.06 -0.37 -5.61
N ASN A 181 -1.46 0.92 -5.65
CA ASN A 181 -2.79 1.33 -6.08
C ASN A 181 -3.09 0.91 -7.52
N ASN A 182 -2.10 0.98 -8.41
CA ASN A 182 -2.27 0.50 -9.78
C ASN A 182 -2.52 -1.02 -9.82
N ARG A 183 -1.82 -1.79 -8.99
CA ARG A 183 -2.05 -3.23 -8.87
C ARG A 183 -3.41 -3.55 -8.26
N ALA A 184 -3.86 -2.79 -7.26
CA ALA A 184 -5.19 -2.94 -6.67
C ALA A 184 -6.28 -2.74 -7.73
N ARG A 185 -6.20 -1.65 -8.52
CA ARG A 185 -7.10 -1.42 -9.66
C ARG A 185 -7.06 -2.54 -10.69
N LEU A 186 -5.88 -3.06 -11.01
CA LEU A 186 -5.75 -4.20 -11.93
C LEU A 186 -6.51 -5.43 -11.42
N ILE A 187 -6.47 -5.71 -10.11
CA ILE A 187 -7.21 -6.83 -9.50
C ILE A 187 -8.73 -6.61 -9.63
N LEU A 188 -9.22 -5.39 -9.40
CA LEU A 188 -10.64 -5.06 -9.62
C LEU A 188 -11.04 -5.29 -11.07
N HIS A 189 -10.25 -4.79 -12.03
CA HIS A 189 -10.49 -5.02 -13.46
C HIS A 189 -10.47 -6.51 -13.83
N GLN A 190 -9.57 -7.31 -13.22
CA GLN A 190 -9.56 -8.75 -13.43
C GLN A 190 -10.84 -9.42 -12.92
N MET A 191 -11.35 -9.03 -11.75
CA MET A 191 -12.61 -9.57 -11.23
C MET A 191 -13.79 -9.22 -12.14
N GLU A 192 -13.87 -7.98 -12.62
CA GLU A 192 -14.91 -7.56 -13.58
C GLU A 192 -14.80 -8.30 -14.92
N ALA A 193 -13.59 -8.50 -15.44
CA ALA A 193 -13.39 -9.27 -16.66
C ALA A 193 -13.82 -10.73 -16.47
N ILE A 194 -13.48 -11.34 -15.33
CA ILE A 194 -13.89 -12.71 -14.99
C ILE A 194 -15.42 -12.80 -14.85
N LYS A 195 -16.08 -11.80 -14.24
CA LYS A 195 -17.56 -11.70 -14.18
C LYS A 195 -18.15 -11.81 -15.58
N VAL A 196 -17.71 -10.97 -16.50
CA VAL A 196 -18.21 -10.95 -17.89
C VAL A 196 -17.97 -12.29 -18.58
N MET A 197 -16.79 -12.88 -18.42
CA MET A 197 -16.48 -14.19 -19.02
C MET A 197 -17.39 -15.30 -18.49
N LEU A 198 -17.67 -15.31 -17.18
CA LEU A 198 -18.51 -16.32 -16.55
C LEU A 198 -19.97 -16.17 -16.96
N VAL A 199 -20.52 -14.95 -16.93
CA VAL A 199 -21.91 -14.68 -17.36
C VAL A 199 -22.13 -15.11 -18.80
N ASN A 200 -21.23 -14.76 -19.72
CA ASN A 200 -21.35 -15.10 -21.15
C ASN A 200 -21.24 -16.61 -21.44
N ARG A 201 -20.64 -17.39 -20.55
CA ARG A 201 -20.37 -18.83 -20.77
C ARG A 201 -21.31 -19.73 -19.98
N LEU A 202 -21.87 -19.26 -18.87
CA LEU A 202 -22.76 -20.03 -17.99
C LEU A 202 -24.24 -19.81 -18.27
N THR A 203 -24.59 -18.75 -19.01
CA THR A 203 -25.97 -18.38 -19.36
C THR A 203 -26.20 -18.49 -20.85
#